data_AF-A0A1X9XRD9-F1
#
_entry.id   AF-A0A1X9XRD9-F1
#
_cell.length_a   1.000
_cell.length_b   1.000
_cell.length_c   1.000
_cell.angle_alpha   90.00
_cell.angle_beta   90.00
_cell.angle_gamma   90.00
#
_symmetry.space_group_name_H-M   'P 1'
#
loop_
_entity.id
_entity.type
_entity.pdbx_description
1 polymer ?
#
loop_
_entity_poly.entity_id
_entity_poly.type
_entity_poly.pdbx_seq_one_letter_code
_entity_poly.pdbx_strand_id
1 'polypeptide(L)'
;NVKETGKIMVVNYDDLTNLKITNIEAERFLHDGGFDSTGRYFMVAANARNKVGVVDTKENKLLALVETSTTPHPGRGANFIHP
;
A
#
# COMPACT_ATOMS: atom_id res chain seq x y z
N ASN A 1 14.59 -1.84 -7.07
CA ASN A 1 13.31 -2.57 -7.09
C ASN A 1 12.24 -1.56 -6.61
N VAL A 2 10.96 -1.77 -6.91
CA VAL A 2 9.89 -0.77 -6.68
C VAL A 2 9.79 -0.39 -5.19
N LYS A 3 10.14 -1.34 -4.32
CA LYS A 3 10.24 -1.18 -2.86
C LYS A 3 11.28 -0.14 -2.40
N GLU A 4 12.47 -0.10 -3.00
CA GLU A 4 13.53 0.83 -2.57
C GLU A 4 13.24 2.26 -3.01
N THR A 5 12.48 2.41 -4.10
CA THR A 5 12.00 3.71 -4.61
C THR A 5 10.80 4.24 -3.84
N GLY A 6 10.13 3.40 -3.04
CA GLY A 6 8.95 3.81 -2.27
C GLY A 6 7.72 4.09 -3.11
N LYS A 7 7.58 3.38 -4.24
CA LYS A 7 6.46 3.56 -5.17
C LYS A 7 5.48 2.40 -5.05
N ILE A 8 4.21 2.69 -5.22
CA ILE A 8 3.15 1.69 -5.38
C ILE A 8 2.65 1.81 -6.81
N MET A 9 2.65 0.69 -7.54
CA MET A 9 2.17 0.65 -8.92
C MET A 9 0.79 0.01 -8.95
N VAL A 10 -0.22 0.77 -9.36
CA VAL A 10 -1.52 0.21 -9.73
C VAL A 10 -1.47 -0.08 -11.22
N VAL A 11 -1.55 -1.36 -11.58
CA VAL A 11 -1.47 -1.83 -12.96
C VAL A 11 -2.86 -2.24 -13.42
N ASN A 12 -3.42 -1.53 -14.40
CA ASN A 12 -4.62 -1.97 -15.09
C ASN A 12 -4.21 -3.00 -16.15
N TYR A 13 -4.78 -4.20 -16.05
CA TYR A 13 -4.50 -5.35 -16.91
C TYR A 13 -5.64 -5.68 -17.88
N ASP A 14 -6.61 -4.78 -18.07
CA ASP A 14 -7.73 -4.96 -19.01
C ASP A 14 -7.25 -4.99 -20.47
N ASP A 15 -6.16 -4.27 -20.77
CA ASP A 15 -5.48 -4.27 -22.06
C ASP A 15 -3.97 -4.42 -21.85
N LEU A 16 -3.46 -5.62 -22.10
CA LEU A 16 -2.04 -5.94 -21.98
C LEU A 16 -1.18 -5.37 -23.11
N THR A 17 -1.80 -4.89 -24.20
CA THR A 17 -1.11 -4.22 -25.32
C THR A 17 -0.89 -2.75 -24.99
N ASN A 18 -1.87 -2.10 -24.35
CA ASN A 18 -1.84 -0.69 -23.97
C ASN A 18 -1.93 -0.50 -22.45
N LEU A 19 -0.95 -1.05 -21.73
CA LEU A 19 -0.91 -1.04 -20.26
C LEU A 19 -1.05 0.37 -19.69
N LYS A 20 -2.02 0.55 -18.79
CA LYS A 20 -2.17 1.76 -17.97
C LYS A 20 -1.63 1.50 -16.58
N ILE A 21 -0.63 2.28 -16.17
CA ILE A 21 0.01 2.16 -14.86
C ILE A 21 -0.08 3.49 -14.14
N THR A 22 -0.59 3.48 -12.91
CA THR A 22 -0.54 4.62 -11.99
C THR A 22 0.60 4.40 -11.01
N ASN A 23 1.57 5.31 -10.99
CA ASN A 23 2.65 5.32 -10.01
C ASN A 23 2.27 6.25 -8.86
N ILE A 24 2.14 5.69 -7.67
CA ILE A 24 1.84 6.41 -6.44
C ILE A 24 3.13 6.51 -5.64
N GLU A 25 3.60 7.73 -5.40
CA GLU A 25 4.69 7.98 -4.47
C GLU A 25 4.18 7.74 -3.04
N ALA A 26 4.87 6.91 -2.26
CA ALA A 26 4.50 6.56 -0.89
C ALA A 26 5.69 6.80 0.05
N GLU A 27 6.31 5.74 0.56
CA GLU A 27 7.46 5.81 1.45
C GLU A 27 8.45 4.69 1.09
N ARG A 28 9.75 4.93 1.27
CA ARG A 28 10.78 3.95 0.91
C ARG A 28 10.71 2.71 1.81
N PHE A 29 11.15 1.58 1.26
CA PHE A 29 11.19 0.27 1.94
C PHE A 29 9.81 -0.32 2.21
N LEU A 30 8.91 -0.20 1.23
CA LEU A 30 7.66 -0.95 1.23
C LEU A 30 7.94 -2.45 1.26
N HIS A 31 7.17 -3.20 2.03
CA HIS A 31 7.42 -4.62 2.25
C HIS A 31 6.16 -5.48 2.07
N ASP A 32 5.30 -5.51 3.07
CA ASP A 32 4.10 -6.35 3.13
C ASP A 32 2.88 -5.50 3.53
N GLY A 33 1.69 -5.99 3.18
CA GLY A 33 0.46 -5.25 3.32
C GLY A 33 -0.77 -6.04 2.89
N GLY A 34 -1.94 -5.50 3.17
CA GLY A 34 -3.21 -6.11 2.82
C GLY A 34 -4.33 -5.09 2.70
N PHE A 35 -5.45 -5.57 2.19
CA PHE A 35 -6.65 -4.77 2.05
C PHE A 35 -7.42 -4.69 3.37
N ASP A 36 -8.10 -3.56 3.55
CA ASP A 36 -9.16 -3.47 4.55
C ASP A 36 -10.31 -4.44 4.21
N SER A 37 -11.22 -4.65 5.15
CA SER A 37 -12.35 -5.57 4.95
C SER A 37 -13.26 -5.24 3.75
N THR A 38 -13.28 -3.99 3.29
CA THR A 38 -14.09 -3.57 2.12
C THR A 38 -13.37 -3.79 0.79
N GLY A 39 -12.06 -4.05 0.81
CA GLY A 39 -11.23 -4.18 -0.39
C GLY A 39 -10.87 -2.84 -1.05
N ARG A 40 -11.26 -1.70 -0.48
CA ARG A 40 -11.05 -0.37 -1.07
C ARG A 40 -9.70 0.24 -0.69
N TYR A 41 -9.24 -0.01 0.54
CA TYR A 41 -8.01 0.58 1.04
C TYR A 41 -6.93 -0.46 1.15
N PHE A 42 -5.81 -0.22 0.48
CA PHE A 42 -4.63 -1.06 0.61
C PHE A 42 -3.67 -0.44 1.63
N MET A 43 -3.36 -1.19 2.69
CA MET A 43 -2.46 -0.78 3.76
C MET A 43 -1.14 -1.53 3.61
N VAL A 44 -0.02 -0.80 3.49
CA VAL A 44 1.30 -1.39 3.25
C VAL A 44 2.36 -0.82 4.19
N ALA A 45 3.16 -1.69 4.79
CA ALA A 45 4.23 -1.32 5.69
C ALA A 45 5.46 -0.81 4.92
N ALA A 46 5.89 0.41 5.24
CA ALA A 46 7.25 0.91 4.98
C ALA A 46 8.12 0.56 6.19
N ASN A 47 8.52 -0.71 6.29
CA ASN A 47 8.97 -1.31 7.55
C ASN A 47 10.18 -0.60 8.16
N ALA A 48 11.24 -0.34 7.38
CA ALA A 48 12.44 0.35 7.83
C ALA A 48 12.23 1.84 8.11
N ARG A 49 11.01 2.36 7.89
CA ARG A 49 10.59 3.73 8.19
C ARG A 49 9.56 3.82 9.31
N ASN A 50 9.18 2.69 9.93
CA ASN A 50 8.18 2.62 11.00
C ASN A 50 6.83 3.24 10.61
N LYS A 51 6.43 3.09 9.34
CA LYS A 51 5.19 3.66 8.82
C LYS A 51 4.34 2.62 8.09
N VAL A 52 3.04 2.89 8.02
CA VAL A 52 2.08 2.22 7.15
C VAL A 52 1.48 3.25 6.19
N GLY A 53 1.60 3.00 4.89
CA GLY A 53 0.91 3.78 3.87
C GLY A 53 -0.49 3.23 3.60
N VAL A 54 -1.47 4.12 3.44
CA VAL A 54 -2.85 3.79 3.10
C VAL A 54 -3.12 4.32 1.70
N VAL A 55 -3.50 3.43 0.78
CA VAL A 55 -3.83 3.75 -0.61
C VAL A 55 -5.32 3.56 -0.83
N ASP A 56 -6.02 4.56 -1.38
CA ASP A 56 -7.37 4.39 -1.90
C ASP A 56 -7.28 3.80 -3.31
N THR A 57 -7.70 2.54 -3.49
CA THR A 57 -7.62 1.86 -4.79
C THR A 57 -8.73 2.25 -5.75
N LYS A 58 -9.77 2.93 -5.27
CA LYS A 58 -10.79 3.51 -6.15
C LYS A 58 -10.25 4.77 -6.82
N GLU A 59 -9.56 5.60 -6.07
CA GLU A 59 -9.01 6.87 -6.55
C GLU A 59 -7.56 6.77 -7.05
N ASN A 60 -6.91 5.61 -6.85
CA ASN A 60 -5.51 5.33 -7.15
C ASN A 60 -4.55 6.38 -6.57
N LYS A 61 -4.73 6.72 -5.29
CA LYS A 61 -3.97 7.76 -4.58
C LYS A 61 -3.56 7.33 -3.19
N LEU A 62 -2.40 7.83 -2.75
CA LEU A 62 -1.99 7.75 -1.35
C LEU A 62 -2.94 8.62 -0.52
N LEU A 63 -3.63 8.01 0.44
CA LEU A 63 -4.52 8.69 1.36
C LEU A 63 -3.78 9.19 2.59
N ALA A 64 -2.91 8.36 3.16
CA ALA A 64 -2.20 8.67 4.40
C ALA A 64 -0.88 7.90 4.54
N LEU A 65 0.02 8.45 5.36
CA LEU A 65 1.17 7.77 5.94
C LEU A 65 1.03 7.83 7.46
N VAL A 66 0.89 6.67 8.09
CA VAL A 66 0.63 6.54 9.52
C VAL A 66 1.90 6.04 10.21
N GLU A 67 2.35 6.73 11.26
CA GLU A 67 3.46 6.27 12.08
C GLU A 67 3.04 5.09 12.96
N THR A 68 3.97 4.17 13.18
CA THR A 68 3.76 2.92 13.93
C THR A 68 4.95 2.62 14.82
N SER A 69 4.89 1.50 15.56
CA SER A 69 6.06 0.97 16.26
C SER A 69 7.17 0.57 15.31
N THR A 70 8.33 0.23 15.86
CA THR A 70 9.52 -0.15 15.09
C THR A 70 9.27 -1.35 14.18
N THR A 71 9.66 -1.22 12.91
CA THR A 71 9.65 -2.29 11.90
C THR A 71 8.31 -3.04 11.81
N PRO A 72 7.21 -2.38 11.39
CA PRO A 72 5.93 -3.06 11.21
C PRO A 72 6.04 -4.16 10.15
N HIS A 73 5.47 -5.33 10.46
CA HIS A 73 5.49 -6.49 9.58
C HIS A 73 4.13 -7.24 9.62
N PRO A 74 3.07 -6.64 9.04
CA PRO A 74 1.70 -7.10 9.22
C PRO A 74 1.34 -8.41 8.49
N GLY A 75 2.18 -8.91 7.58
CA GLY A 75 1.75 -9.86 6.57
C GLY A 75 0.66 -9.24 5.71
N ARG A 76 -0.56 -9.77 5.77
CA ARG A 76 -1.76 -9.14 5.18
C ARG A 76 -2.57 -8.30 6.16
N GLY A 77 -2.15 -8.22 7.42
CA GLY A 77 -2.90 -7.58 8.49
C GLY A 77 -4.08 -8.42 9.01
N ALA A 78 -4.85 -7.84 9.93
CA ALA A 78 -6.05 -8.44 10.51
C ALA A 78 -7.15 -7.38 10.59
N ASN A 79 -8.29 -7.63 9.93
CA ASN A 79 -9.44 -6.74 9.95
C ASN A 79 -10.48 -7.27 10.95
N PHE A 80 -10.95 -6.42 11.85
CA PHE A 80 -12.04 -6.70 12.78
C PHE A 80 -12.70 -5.41 13.25
N ILE A 81 -13.95 -5.49 13.71
CA ILE A 81 -14.65 -4.37 14.33
C ILE A 81 -14.26 -4.38 15.82
N HIS A 82 -13.64 -3.30 16.28
CA HIS A 82 -13.35 -3.12 17.70
C HIS A 82 -14.66 -2.81 18.45
N PRO A 83 -14.91 -3.41 19.64
CA PRO A 83 -16.09 -3.11 20.47
C PRO A 83 -16.14 -1.67 20.97
#